data_AF-A0A2W6VDM2-F1
#
_entry.id   AF-A0A2W6VDM2-F1
#
_cell.length_a   1.000
_cell.length_b   1.000
_cell.length_c   1.000
_cell.angle_alpha   90.00
_cell.angle_beta   90.00
_cell.angle_gamma   90.00
#
_symmetry.space_group_name_H-M   'P 1'
#
loop_
_entity.id
_entity.type
_entity.pdbx_description
1 polymer ?
#
loop_
_entity_poly.entity_id
_entity_poly.type
_entity_poly.pdbx_seq_one_letter_code
_entity_poly.pdbx_strand_id
1 'polypeptide(L)' 'MDSYWAAVAWSLLPTVVVLGLFVFVLRSILRMDRTERRAYARIEAEERAKRGLPPTPGDQRAV' A
#
# COMPACT_ATOMS: atom_id res chain seq x y z
N MET A 1 23.18 18.28 31.17
CA MET A 1 23.20 17.99 29.72
C MET A 1 21.87 17.43 29.23
N ASP A 2 21.05 16.88 30.13
CA ASP A 2 19.77 16.24 29.83
C ASP A 2 18.71 17.21 29.27
N SER A 3 18.71 18.46 29.73
CA SER A 3 17.80 19.51 29.24
C SER A 3 18.04 19.88 27.78
N TYR A 4 19.29 19.87 27.32
CA TYR A 4 19.64 20.15 25.93
C TYR A 4 19.12 19.05 25.00
N TRP A 5 19.38 17.79 25.35
CA TRP A 5 18.90 16.64 24.58
C TRP A 5 17.37 16.54 24.60
N ALA A 6 16.72 16.87 25.72
CA ALA A 6 15.26 16.96 25.78
C ALA A 6 14.70 18.03 24.84
N ALA A 7 15.30 19.23 24.81
CA ALA A 7 14.88 20.30 23.90
C ALA A 7 15.05 19.92 22.42
N VAL A 8 16.14 19.23 22.08
CA VAL A 8 16.37 18.72 20.72
C VAL A 8 15.32 17.68 20.35
N ALA A 9 15.01 16.73 21.24
CA ALA A 9 13.99 15.72 20.99
C ALA A 9 12.60 16.35 20.79
N TRP A 10 12.20 17.27 21.67
CA TRP A 10 10.89 17.95 21.59
C TRP A 10 10.74 18.83 20.36
N SER A 11 11.82 19.47 19.89
CA SER A 11 11.79 20.30 18.68
C SER A 11 11.73 19.49 17.38
N LEU A 12 12.33 18.29 17.35
CA LEU A 12 12.29 17.38 16.19
C LEU A 12 10.99 16.56 16.10
N LEU A 13 10.36 16.27 17.24
CA LEU A 13 9.14 15.49 17.34
C LEU A 13 8.03 15.93 16.35
N PRO A 14 7.66 17.21 16.22
CA PRO A 14 6.63 17.63 15.27
C PRO A 14 6.98 17.30 13.81
N THR A 15 8.23 17.48 13.39
CA THR A 15 8.66 17.18 12.02
C THR A 15 8.63 15.68 11.74
N VAL A 16 9.07 14.86 12.69
CA VAL A 16 9.05 13.39 12.57
C VAL A 16 7.61 12.87 12.50
N VAL A 17 6.70 13.44 13.30
CA VAL A 17 5.27 13.07 13.25
C VAL A 17 4.67 13.39 11.89
N VAL A 18 4.91 14.60 11.36
CA VAL A 18 4.42 14.99 10.04
C VAL A 18 4.99 14.10 8.94
N LEU A 19 6.29 13.80 8.99
CA LEU A 19 6.95 12.90 8.03
C LEU A 19 6.36 11.48 8.12
N GLY A 20 6.16 10.95 9.32
CA GLY A 20 5.56 9.64 9.55
C GLY A 20 4.14 9.57 9.00
N LEU A 21 3.33 10.59 9.25
CA LEU A 21 1.97 10.69 8.72
C LEU A 21 1.97 10.79 7.19
N PHE A 22 2.85 11.61 6.62
CA PHE A 22 2.99 11.75 5.17
C PHE A 22 3.35 10.43 4.49
N VAL A 23 4.35 9.72 5.00
CA VAL A 23 4.75 8.40 4.48
C VAL A 23 3.63 7.38 4.67
N PHE A 24 2.91 7.42 5.79
CA PHE A 24 1.76 6.55 6.04
C PHE A 24 0.66 6.78 5.00
N VAL A 25 0.31 8.04 4.72
CA VAL A 25 -0.70 8.39 3.71
C VAL A 25 -0.26 7.96 2.31
N LEU A 26 0.97 8.26 1.90
CA LEU A 26 1.51 7.82 0.61
C LEU A 26 1.49 6.29 0.48
N ARG A 27 1.90 5.58 1.53
CA ARG A 27 1.87 4.11 1.57
C ARG A 27 0.44 3.58 1.51
N SER A 28 -0.51 4.24 2.17
CA SER A 28 -1.93 3.87 2.15
C SER A 28 -2.51 3.97 0.74
N ILE A 29 -2.29 5.10 0.07
CA ILE A 29 -2.76 5.33 -1.31
C ILE A 29 -2.15 4.31 -2.26
N LEU A 30 -0.84 4.10 -2.20
CA LEU A 30 -0.14 3.15 -3.07
C LEU A 30 -0.54 1.68 -2.81
N ARG A 31 -0.90 1.35 -1.56
CA ARG A 31 -1.41 0.02 -1.20
C ARG A 31 -2.84 -0.19 -1.68
N MET A 32 -3.66 0.85 -1.68
CA MET A 32 -5.04 0.79 -2.16
C MET A 32 -5.08 0.45 -3.67
N ASP A 33 -4.30 1.14 -4.51
CA ASP A 33 -4.22 0.88 -5.96
C ASP A 33 -3.81 -0.57 -6.28
N ARG A 34 -2.89 -1.15 -5.49
CA ARG A 34 -2.49 -2.56 -5.64
C ARG A 34 -3.57 -3.56 -5.22
N THR A 35 -4.41 -3.19 -4.26
CA THR A 35 -5.47 -4.08 -3.74
C THR A 35 -6.65 -4.11 -4.70
N GLU A 36 -7.04 -2.96 -5.24
CA GLU A 36 -8.12 -2.86 -6.23
C GLU A 36 -7.79 -3.66 -7.48
N ARG A 37 -6.59 -3.49 -8.06
CA ARG A 37 -6.17 -4.27 -9.24
C ARG A 37 -6.20 -5.78 -9.02
N ARG A 38 -5.83 -6.25 -7.82
CA ARG A 38 -5.86 -7.69 -7.47
C ARG A 38 -7.27 -8.20 -7.26
N ALA A 39 -8.16 -7.41 -6.65
CA ALA A 39 -9.55 -7.77 -6.45
C ALA A 39 -10.31 -7.87 -7.78
N TYR A 40 -10.14 -6.87 -8.67
CA TYR A 40 -10.73 -6.91 -10.01
C TYR A 40 -10.22 -8.09 -10.84
N ALA A 41 -8.91 -8.39 -10.80
CA ALA A 41 -8.35 -9.53 -11.52
C ALA A 41 -8.91 -10.87 -11.03
N ARG A 42 -9.11 -11.03 -9.71
CA ARG A 42 -9.72 -12.24 -9.12
C ARG A 42 -11.17 -12.41 -9.54
N ILE A 43 -11.96 -11.33 -9.47
CA ILE A 43 -13.38 -11.36 -9.86
C ILE A 43 -13.52 -11.67 -11.35
N GLU A 44 -12.67 -11.09 -12.20
CA GLU A 44 -12.72 -11.34 -13.64
C GLU A 44 -12.29 -12.78 -13.99
N ALA A 45 -11.32 -13.35 -13.26
CA ALA A 45 -10.93 -14.76 -13.41
C ALA A 45 -12.07 -15.72 -13.00
N GLU A 46 -12.76 -15.42 -11.89
CA GLU A 46 -13.92 -16.20 -11.44
C GLU A 46 -15.08 -16.13 -12.45
N GLU A 47 -15.36 -14.96 -13.02
CA GLU A 47 -16.40 -14.79 -14.04
C GLU A 47 -16.02 -15.47 -15.37
N ARG A 48 -14.73 -15.45 -15.77
CA ARG A 48 -14.25 -16.18 -16.95
C ARG A 48 -14.33 -17.69 -16.77
N ALA A 49 -13.96 -18.19 -15.58
CA ALA A 49 -14.06 -19.61 -15.26
C ALA A 49 -15.50 -20.11 -15.32
N LYS A 50 -16.46 -19.34 -14.78
CA LYS A 50 -17.90 -19.64 -14.90
C LYS A 50 -18.39 -19.61 -16.35
N ARG A 51 -17.80 -18.75 -17.19
CA ARG A 51 -18.14 -18.62 -18.62
C ARG A 51 -17.37 -19.58 -19.54
N GLY A 52 -16.49 -20.42 -18.99
CA GLY A 52 -15.67 -21.36 -19.78
C GLY A 52 -14.64 -20.68 -20.69
N LEU A 53 -14.28 -19.42 -20.41
CA LEU A 53 -13.31 -18.66 -21.18
C LEU A 53 -11.88 -19.03 -20.74
N PRO A 54 -10.91 -19.13 -21.67
CA PRO A 54 -9.53 -19.45 -21.33
C PRO A 54 -8.90 -18.33 -20.47
N PRO A 55 -7.98 -18.69 -19.55
CA PRO A 55 -7.32 -17.72 -18.69
C PRO A 55 -6.48 -16.75 -19.52
N THR A 56 -6.51 -15.46 -19.17
CA THR A 56 -5.71 -14.43 -19.85
C THR A 56 -4.21 -14.63 -19.56
N PRO A 57 -3.30 -14.27 -20.48
CA PRO A 57 -1.86 -14.55 -20.37
C PRO A 57 -1.16 -13.95 -19.13
N GLY A 58 -1.81 -13.03 -18.41
CA GLY A 58 -1.32 -12.48 -17.14
C GLY A 58 -1.49 -13.41 -15.95
N ASP A 59 -2.39 -14.39 -16.03
CA ASP A 59 -2.68 -15.37 -14.97
C ASP A 59 -1.62 -16.48 -14.89
N GLN A 60 -1.04 -16.84 -16.03
CA GLN A 60 -0.01 -17.89 -16.14
C GLN A 60 1.36 -17.48 -15.58
N ARG A 61 1.61 -16.19 -15.33
CA ARG A 61 2.88 -15.69 -14.77
C ARG A 61 2.90 -15.68 -13.23
N ALA A 62 1.78 -15.98 -12.60
CA ALA A 62 1.62 -16.02 -11.14
C ALA A 62 1.60 -17.46 -10.57
N VAL A 63 1.81 -18.47 -11.42
CA VAL A 63 1.94 -19.89 -11.06
C VAL A 63 3.41 -20.25 -10.87
#